data_AF-A0A1Q6E722-F1
#
_entry.id   AF-A0A1Q6E722-F1
#
_cell.length_a   1.000
_cell.length_b   1.000
_cell.length_c   1.000
_cell.angle_alpha   90.00
_cell.angle_beta   90.00
_cell.angle_gamma   90.00
#
_symmetry.space_group_name_H-M   'P 1'
#
loop_
_entity.id
_entity.type
_entity.pdbx_description
1 polymer ?
#
loop_
_entity_poly.entity_id
_entity_poly.type
_entity_poly.pdbx_seq_one_letter_code
_entity_poly.pdbx_strand_id
1 'polypeptide(L)'
;MKLKQILTVLAVAAATVALVGCERPKGINVTSKEFERKVTEGVYKVAKAQYAFNKTTDQLYFNKATNTFRIVSNDGTKYIEVAFAAPIGSVGAKVQASVKSEGFEDVENFDSIEFEIMKKEGQNCWLWCQAHALGVLAFYIP
;
A
#
# COMPACT_ATOMS: atom_id res chain seq x y z
N MET A 1 1.74 65.82 -32.21
CA MET A 1 2.73 64.95 -32.90
C MET A 1 4.13 65.47 -32.69
N LYS A 2 4.97 64.80 -31.89
CA LYS A 2 6.42 64.72 -32.12
C LYS A 2 6.90 63.31 -31.77
N LEU A 3 7.30 62.61 -32.82
CA LEU A 3 7.85 61.27 -32.89
C LEU A 3 9.36 61.35 -32.58
N LYS A 4 9.85 60.60 -31.59
CA LYS A 4 11.27 60.20 -31.48
C LYS A 4 11.35 58.82 -30.82
N GLN A 5 11.47 57.78 -31.66
CA GLN A 5 12.60 56.82 -31.72
C GLN A 5 13.51 56.74 -30.47
N ILE A 6 13.97 55.60 -29.92
CA ILE A 6 14.25 54.24 -30.43
C ILE A 6 14.44 53.27 -29.24
N LEU A 7 14.22 51.97 -29.51
CA LEU A 7 14.49 50.73 -28.76
C LEU A 7 15.61 50.75 -27.69
N THR A 8 15.47 49.92 -26.63
CA THR A 8 16.23 48.65 -26.46
C THR A 8 15.61 47.78 -25.34
N VAL A 9 15.66 46.47 -25.59
CA VAL A 9 15.11 45.28 -24.94
C VAL A 9 15.49 45.11 -23.46
N LEU A 10 14.57 44.61 -22.63
CA LEU A 10 14.90 43.62 -21.61
C LEU A 10 13.74 42.62 -21.45
N ALA A 11 13.97 41.41 -21.95
CA ALA A 11 13.13 40.25 -21.70
C ALA A 11 13.53 39.62 -20.37
N VAL A 12 12.57 39.37 -19.47
CA VAL A 12 12.68 38.29 -18.48
C VAL A 12 11.33 37.61 -18.38
N ALA A 13 11.38 36.29 -18.56
CA ALA A 13 10.27 35.39 -18.81
C ALA A 13 9.38 35.15 -17.60
N ALA A 14 8.14 34.79 -17.91
CA ALA A 14 7.10 34.34 -17.01
C ALA A 14 7.51 33.11 -16.18
N ALA A 15 7.20 33.13 -14.89
CA ALA A 15 7.12 31.93 -14.07
C ALA A 15 5.65 31.71 -13.68
N THR A 16 4.95 30.94 -14.52
CA THR A 16 3.72 30.24 -14.17
C THR A 16 3.98 29.34 -12.98
N VAL A 17 3.40 29.64 -11.82
CA VAL A 17 3.30 28.66 -10.73
C VAL A 17 2.16 27.70 -11.10
N ALA A 18 2.52 26.67 -11.86
CA ALA A 18 1.65 25.54 -12.13
C ALA A 18 1.28 24.89 -10.79
N LEU A 19 -0.01 24.57 -10.66
CA LEU A 19 -0.57 23.73 -9.62
C LEU A 19 0.36 22.57 -9.32
N VAL A 20 0.80 22.45 -8.06
CA VAL A 20 1.37 21.21 -7.52
C VAL A 20 0.22 20.21 -7.40
N GLY A 21 -0.25 19.71 -8.55
CA GLY A 21 -0.73 18.35 -8.59
C GLY A 21 0.48 17.49 -8.29
N CYS A 22 0.46 16.78 -7.17
CA CYS A 22 1.36 15.65 -6.97
C CYS A 22 1.14 14.68 -8.14
N GLU A 23 1.93 14.83 -9.20
CA GLU A 23 2.07 13.79 -10.20
C GLU A 23 2.67 12.59 -9.48
N ARG A 24 1.81 11.63 -9.12
CA ARG A 24 2.26 10.30 -8.73
C ARG A 24 3.20 9.82 -9.84
N PRO A 25 4.40 9.32 -9.51
CA PRO A 25 5.34 8.84 -10.53
C PRO A 25 4.62 7.84 -11.45
N LYS A 26 4.43 8.22 -12.71
CA LYS A 26 4.13 7.29 -13.81
C LYS A 26 5.40 6.51 -14.08
N GLY A 27 5.61 5.44 -13.33
CA GLY A 27 6.81 4.63 -13.45
C GLY A 27 6.65 3.36 -12.65
N ILE A 28 6.38 2.27 -13.36
CA ILE A 28 6.16 0.88 -12.92
C ILE A 28 4.67 0.50 -12.86
N ASN A 29 4.16 0.00 -14.00
CA ASN A 29 2.92 -0.75 -14.11
C ASN A 29 3.14 -2.18 -13.57
N VAL A 30 3.59 -2.31 -12.33
CA VAL A 30 3.57 -3.60 -11.63
C VAL A 30 2.18 -3.76 -11.06
N THR A 31 1.48 -4.72 -11.64
CA THR A 31 0.04 -4.86 -11.54
C THR A 31 -0.34 -5.70 -10.34
N SER A 32 -1.53 -5.48 -9.79
CA SER A 32 -2.21 -6.40 -8.85
C SER A 32 -2.09 -7.87 -9.28
N LYS A 33 -2.02 -8.16 -10.58
CA LYS A 33 -1.79 -9.51 -11.14
C LYS A 33 -0.45 -10.14 -10.75
N GLU A 34 0.62 -9.38 -10.58
CA GLU A 34 1.90 -9.91 -10.08
C GLU A 34 1.80 -10.22 -8.58
N PHE A 35 1.02 -9.42 -7.85
CA PHE A 35 0.74 -9.63 -6.44
C PHE A 35 -0.15 -10.88 -6.21
N GLU A 36 -1.13 -11.15 -7.07
CA GLU A 36 -1.98 -12.36 -7.00
C GLU A 36 -1.19 -13.69 -7.12
N ARG A 37 0.05 -13.64 -7.63
CA ARG A 37 0.95 -14.79 -7.73
C ARG A 37 1.78 -15.04 -6.47
N LYS A 38 1.72 -14.16 -5.47
CA LYS A 38 2.44 -14.37 -4.20
C LYS A 38 1.81 -15.51 -3.42
N VAL A 39 2.65 -16.27 -2.74
CA VAL A 39 2.27 -17.50 -2.02
C VAL A 39 2.64 -17.47 -0.54
N THR A 40 3.19 -16.35 -0.06
CA THR A 40 3.64 -16.17 1.32
C THR A 40 2.93 -14.97 1.92
N GLU A 41 2.38 -15.13 3.12
CA GLU A 41 1.69 -14.07 3.83
C GLU A 41 2.64 -12.88 4.08
N GLY A 42 2.14 -11.66 3.95
CA GLY A 42 3.00 -10.48 4.02
C GLY A 42 2.40 -9.21 3.45
N VAL A 43 3.20 -8.15 3.51
CA VAL A 43 2.91 -6.82 2.97
C VAL A 43 3.82 -6.57 1.77
N TYR A 44 3.21 -6.13 0.67
CA TYR A 44 3.85 -5.99 -0.62
C TYR A 44 3.65 -4.59 -1.18
N LYS A 45 4.74 -3.91 -1.55
CA LYS A 45 4.70 -2.62 -2.25
C LYS A 45 5.13 -2.82 -3.68
N VAL A 46 4.29 -2.42 -4.64
CA VAL A 46 4.56 -2.58 -6.08
C VAL A 46 4.91 -4.06 -6.36
N ALA A 47 4.09 -4.97 -5.83
CA ALA A 47 4.24 -6.43 -5.84
C ALA A 47 5.61 -7.00 -5.38
N LYS A 48 6.45 -6.21 -4.70
CA LYS A 48 7.67 -6.65 -4.01
C LYS A 48 7.38 -6.72 -2.52
N ALA A 49 7.94 -7.71 -1.83
CA ALA A 49 7.75 -7.82 -0.39
C ALA A 49 8.40 -6.61 0.29
N GLN A 50 7.62 -5.83 1.04
CA GLN A 50 8.16 -5.00 2.13
C GLN A 50 8.51 -5.92 3.29
N TYR A 51 7.63 -6.88 3.57
CA TYR A 51 7.92 -7.98 4.46
C TYR A 51 7.09 -9.21 4.06
N ALA A 52 7.70 -10.38 4.13
CA ALA A 52 7.03 -11.66 3.92
C ALA A 52 7.34 -12.58 5.10
N PHE A 53 6.33 -13.30 5.56
CA PHE A 53 6.41 -14.23 6.68
C PHE A 53 7.56 -15.22 6.50
N ASN A 54 8.37 -15.35 7.56
CA ASN A 54 9.40 -16.36 7.66
C ASN A 54 9.12 -17.31 8.81
N LYS A 55 8.77 -18.56 8.48
CA LYS A 55 8.45 -19.63 9.45
C LYS A 55 9.53 -19.92 10.49
N THR A 56 10.80 -19.53 10.26
CA THR A 56 11.88 -19.77 11.22
C THR A 56 12.02 -18.66 12.25
N THR A 57 11.58 -17.45 11.93
CA THR A 57 11.76 -16.26 12.76
C THR A 57 10.46 -15.67 13.26
N ASP A 58 9.33 -16.06 12.67
CA ASP A 58 8.04 -15.40 12.86
C ASP A 58 6.94 -16.41 13.20
N GLN A 59 5.84 -15.86 13.71
CA GLN A 59 4.59 -16.53 13.98
C GLN A 59 3.46 -15.81 13.26
N LEU A 60 2.50 -16.60 12.77
CA LEU A 60 1.28 -16.15 12.14
C LEU A 60 0.10 -16.27 13.09
N TYR A 61 -0.71 -15.23 13.18
CA TYR A 61 -1.87 -15.20 14.07
C TYR A 61 -3.06 -14.49 13.43
N PHE A 62 -4.27 -15.02 13.66
CA PHE A 62 -5.52 -14.35 13.32
C PHE A 62 -6.46 -14.33 14.52
N ASN A 63 -6.82 -13.13 14.98
CA ASN A 63 -7.81 -12.93 16.03
C ASN A 63 -9.19 -12.71 15.41
N LYS A 64 -10.09 -13.67 15.59
CA LYS A 64 -11.48 -13.57 15.10
C LYS A 64 -12.28 -12.49 15.81
N ALA A 65 -12.03 -12.25 17.10
CA ALA A 65 -12.80 -11.29 17.87
C ALA A 65 -12.55 -9.85 17.42
N THR A 66 -11.34 -9.57 16.91
CA THR A 66 -10.94 -8.23 16.45
C THR A 66 -10.70 -8.15 14.95
N ASN A 67 -10.97 -9.23 14.19
CA ASN A 67 -10.67 -9.35 12.76
C ASN A 67 -9.24 -8.92 12.42
N THR A 68 -8.26 -9.44 13.16
CA THR A 68 -6.87 -8.97 13.07
C THR A 68 -5.93 -10.07 12.64
N PHE A 69 -5.26 -9.89 11.51
CA PHE A 69 -4.14 -10.71 11.07
C PHE A 69 -2.83 -10.12 11.61
N ARG A 70 -1.91 -10.97 12.07
CA ARG A 70 -0.58 -10.55 12.52
C ARG A 70 0.52 -11.48 12.04
N ILE A 71 1.67 -10.86 11.74
CA ILE A 71 2.98 -11.50 11.69
C ILE A 71 3.75 -10.98 12.90
N VAL A 72 4.27 -11.84 13.76
CA VAL A 72 4.99 -11.45 14.98
C VAL A 72 6.32 -12.18 15.02
N SER A 73 7.42 -11.52 15.38
CA SER A 73 8.69 -12.21 15.58
C SER A 73 8.59 -13.22 16.74
N ASN A 74 9.41 -14.28 16.70
CA ASN A 74 9.39 -15.34 17.72
C ASN A 74 9.70 -14.84 19.14
N ASP A 75 10.44 -13.74 19.26
CA ASP A 75 10.72 -13.07 20.53
C ASP A 75 9.65 -12.06 20.95
N GLY A 76 8.62 -11.84 20.11
CA GLY A 76 7.51 -10.93 20.36
C GLY A 76 7.86 -9.44 20.24
N THR A 77 9.09 -9.08 19.86
CA THR A 77 9.56 -7.68 19.84
C THR A 77 9.15 -6.92 18.59
N LYS A 78 8.81 -7.61 17.51
CA LYS A 78 8.41 -7.02 16.23
C LYS A 78 7.06 -7.56 15.80
N TYR A 79 6.26 -6.72 15.16
CA TYR A 79 5.01 -7.18 14.58
C TYR A 79 4.60 -6.38 13.35
N ILE A 80 3.82 -7.03 12.51
CA ILE A 80 2.94 -6.42 11.52
C ILE A 80 1.52 -6.82 11.87
N GLU A 81 0.62 -5.86 11.90
CA GLU A 81 -0.79 -6.02 12.20
C GLU A 81 -1.62 -5.47 11.03
N VAL A 82 -2.58 -6.27 10.58
CA VAL A 82 -3.63 -5.85 9.65
C VAL A 82 -4.97 -6.07 10.32
N ALA A 83 -5.63 -4.99 10.73
CA ALA A 83 -6.93 -5.03 11.39
C ALA A 83 -8.03 -4.66 10.39
N PHE A 84 -8.92 -5.59 10.09
CA PHE A 84 -10.04 -5.38 9.17
C PHE A 84 -11.22 -4.76 9.93
N ALA A 85 -11.80 -3.69 9.39
CA ALA A 85 -12.95 -3.02 9.98
C ALA A 85 -14.24 -3.86 9.94
N ALA A 86 -14.27 -4.90 9.09
CA ALA A 86 -15.37 -5.84 8.94
C ALA A 86 -14.85 -7.22 8.48
N PRO A 87 -15.64 -8.29 8.64
CA PRO A 87 -15.35 -9.60 8.07
C PRO A 87 -14.99 -9.53 6.56
N ILE A 88 -14.02 -10.35 6.12
CA ILE A 88 -13.60 -10.37 4.72
C ILE A 88 -14.69 -11.01 3.83
N GLY A 89 -15.22 -10.20 2.91
CA GLY A 89 -16.27 -10.59 1.98
C GLY A 89 -15.82 -11.42 0.77
N SER A 90 -16.56 -11.30 -0.33
CA SER A 90 -16.31 -11.98 -1.61
C SER A 90 -15.23 -11.28 -2.43
N VAL A 91 -14.66 -11.99 -3.42
CA VAL A 91 -13.76 -11.40 -4.42
C VAL A 91 -14.46 -10.22 -5.13
N GLY A 92 -13.72 -9.13 -5.34
CA GLY A 92 -14.19 -7.85 -5.88
C GLY A 92 -14.84 -6.92 -4.84
N ALA A 93 -15.16 -7.40 -3.64
CA ALA A 93 -15.62 -6.54 -2.57
C ALA A 93 -14.46 -5.74 -1.96
N LYS A 94 -14.81 -4.63 -1.31
CA LYS A 94 -13.86 -3.75 -0.64
C LYS A 94 -13.94 -3.91 0.88
N VAL A 95 -12.80 -3.75 1.55
CA VAL A 95 -12.68 -3.78 3.00
C VAL A 95 -11.76 -2.66 3.47
N GLN A 96 -12.19 -1.92 4.49
CA GLN A 96 -11.35 -0.96 5.19
C GLN A 96 -10.49 -1.70 6.20
N ALA A 97 -9.22 -1.32 6.32
CA ALA A 97 -8.31 -1.89 7.28
C ALA A 97 -7.28 -0.86 7.77
N SER A 98 -6.62 -1.15 8.88
CA SER A 98 -5.37 -0.48 9.27
C SER A 98 -4.19 -1.43 9.07
N VAL A 99 -3.03 -0.90 8.70
CA VAL A 99 -1.75 -1.63 8.65
C VAL A 99 -0.79 -0.97 9.62
N LYS A 100 -0.30 -1.71 10.60
CA LYS A 100 0.64 -1.23 11.61
C LYS A 100 1.85 -2.15 11.68
N SER A 101 3.03 -1.56 11.82
CA SER A 101 4.31 -2.26 11.90
C SER A 101 5.13 -1.62 13.01
N GLU A 102 5.72 -2.47 13.84
CA GLU A 102 6.71 -2.12 14.86
C GLU A 102 7.93 -3.00 14.65
N GLY A 103 9.12 -2.40 14.53
CA GLY A 103 10.39 -3.11 14.37
C GLY A 103 10.69 -3.67 12.97
N PHE A 104 9.78 -3.52 12.00
CA PHE A 104 10.03 -3.74 10.56
C PHE A 104 10.00 -2.40 9.81
N GLU A 105 11.17 -1.82 9.57
CA GLU A 105 11.35 -0.45 9.06
C GLU A 105 10.84 -0.23 7.63
N ASP A 106 10.81 -1.29 6.82
CA ASP A 106 10.42 -1.22 5.41
C ASP A 106 8.90 -1.27 5.18
N VAL A 107 8.11 -1.48 6.24
CA VAL A 107 6.65 -1.64 6.15
C VAL A 107 5.95 -0.32 6.41
N GLU A 108 5.21 0.16 5.41
CA GLU A 108 4.42 1.39 5.52
C GLU A 108 3.21 1.21 6.47
N ASN A 109 3.01 2.21 7.34
CA ASN A 109 1.88 2.27 8.27
C ASN A 109 0.70 3.05 7.70
N PHE A 110 -0.51 2.57 7.94
CA PHE A 110 -1.77 3.18 7.52
C PHE A 110 -2.81 3.05 8.62
N ASP A 111 -3.32 4.18 9.12
CA ASP A 111 -4.43 4.17 10.10
C ASP A 111 -5.75 3.72 9.47
N SER A 112 -5.94 3.99 8.18
CA SER A 112 -7.07 3.51 7.38
C SER A 112 -6.65 3.40 5.92
N ILE A 113 -6.94 2.26 5.30
CA ILE A 113 -6.70 1.99 3.88
C ILE A 113 -7.78 1.05 3.36
N GLU A 114 -8.26 1.32 2.14
CA GLU A 114 -9.24 0.48 1.46
C GLU A 114 -8.53 -0.54 0.57
N PHE A 115 -8.85 -1.81 0.77
CA PHE A 115 -8.40 -2.90 -0.09
C PHE A 115 -9.56 -3.48 -0.89
N GLU A 116 -9.30 -3.80 -2.15
CA GLU A 116 -10.13 -4.72 -2.94
C GLU A 116 -9.66 -6.16 -2.71
N ILE A 117 -10.60 -7.09 -2.54
CA ILE A 117 -10.31 -8.51 -2.40
C ILE A 117 -10.10 -9.08 -3.81
N MET A 118 -8.84 -9.28 -4.18
CA MET A 118 -8.46 -9.73 -5.53
C MET A 118 -8.69 -11.23 -5.74
N LYS A 119 -8.40 -12.03 -4.70
CA LYS A 119 -8.37 -13.49 -4.78
C LYS A 119 -8.59 -14.11 -3.41
N LYS A 120 -9.21 -15.29 -3.39
CA LYS A 120 -9.33 -16.14 -2.19
C LYS A 120 -9.00 -17.58 -2.57
N GLU A 121 -8.15 -18.23 -1.79
CA GLU A 121 -7.80 -19.65 -1.92
C GLU A 121 -7.66 -20.28 -0.54
N GLY A 122 -8.56 -21.19 -0.18
CA GLY A 122 -8.62 -21.71 1.19
C GLY A 122 -8.85 -20.59 2.19
N GLN A 123 -7.94 -20.44 3.15
CA GLN A 123 -7.96 -19.35 4.14
C GLN A 123 -7.26 -18.08 3.64
N ASN A 124 -6.49 -18.17 2.55
CA ASN A 124 -5.67 -17.05 2.08
C ASN A 124 -6.48 -16.07 1.24
N CYS A 125 -6.25 -14.79 1.49
CA CYS A 125 -6.90 -13.66 0.84
C CYS A 125 -5.83 -12.70 0.32
N TRP A 126 -5.92 -12.33 -0.96
CA TRP A 126 -5.08 -11.32 -1.59
C TRP A 126 -5.85 -10.01 -1.62
N LEU A 127 -5.36 -9.02 -0.91
CA LEU A 127 -5.98 -7.72 -0.74
C LEU A 127 -5.11 -6.67 -1.42
N TRP A 128 -5.69 -5.82 -2.28
CA TRP A 128 -4.92 -4.83 -3.04
C TRP A 128 -5.50 -3.43 -2.93
N CYS A 129 -4.63 -2.47 -2.63
CA CYS A 129 -4.95 -1.05 -2.66
C CYS A 129 -4.24 -0.39 -3.84
N GLN A 130 -5.01 -0.09 -4.89
CA GLN A 130 -4.47 0.53 -6.11
C GLN A 130 -3.86 1.91 -5.86
N ALA A 131 -4.45 2.71 -4.96
CA ALA A 131 -4.00 4.07 -4.70
C ALA A 131 -2.59 4.14 -4.10
N HIS A 132 -2.20 3.10 -3.35
CA HIS A 132 -0.91 3.01 -2.66
C HIS A 132 0.02 1.94 -3.26
N ALA A 133 -0.42 1.24 -4.32
CA ALA A 133 0.25 0.07 -4.88
C ALA A 133 0.65 -0.95 -3.79
N LEU A 134 -0.24 -1.15 -2.82
CA LEU A 134 0.01 -1.96 -1.63
C LEU A 134 -0.83 -3.24 -1.69
N GLY A 135 -0.20 -4.38 -1.47
CA GLY A 135 -0.82 -5.68 -1.36
C GLY A 135 -0.64 -6.28 0.02
N VAL A 136 -1.67 -6.94 0.54
CA VAL A 136 -1.61 -7.75 1.75
C VAL A 136 -2.07 -9.15 1.41
N LEU A 137 -1.17 -10.14 1.55
CA LEU A 137 -1.54 -11.54 1.56
C LEU A 137 -1.70 -11.97 3.01
N ALA A 138 -2.92 -12.27 3.42
CA ALA A 138 -3.24 -12.67 4.79
C ALA A 138 -4.11 -13.93 4.77
N PHE A 139 -3.97 -14.78 5.79
CA PHE A 139 -4.98 -15.80 6.05
C PHE A 139 -6.11 -15.19 6.88
N TYR A 140 -7.33 -15.66 6.63
CA TYR A 140 -8.55 -15.21 7.27
C TYR A 140 -9.36 -16.42 7.71
N ILE A 141 -9.82 -16.38 8.95
CA ILE A 141 -10.64 -17.45 9.52
C ILE A 141 -11.98 -16.83 9.95
N PRO A 142 -13.08 -17.11 9.24
CA PRO A 142 -14.40 -16.58 9.57
C PRO A 142 -14.90 -17.07 10.94
#